data_AF-A0A914CZI6-F1
#
_entry.id   AF-A0A914CZI6-F1
#
_cell.length_a   1.000
_cell.length_b   1.000
_cell.length_c   1.000
_cell.angle_alpha   90.00
_cell.angle_beta   90.00
_cell.angle_gamma   90.00
#
_symmetry.space_group_name_H-M   'P 1'
#
loop_
_entity.id
_entity.type
_entity.pdbx_description
1 polymer ?
#
loop_
_entity_poly.entity_id
_entity_poly.type
_entity_poly.pdbx_seq_one_letter_code
_entity_poly.pdbx_strand_id
1 'polypeptide(L)'
;MEFLNEENKWEKEAEIFIKPLASEESYTVDVFLCLAIDRMNYSANQALKVQHKVEVKWRDQSWTFSLNFSPIMSLKTMTSVLEDRVLFEVDIQRCDGQSNMFIQPINAEILQHNSVVKPPMEAKLLNPLLEPILENSSVRIIWQIPVTKIDKTVPIKHHLKLLYQVEWDENKPKNENGAIPQCAFDREYVFKEDLTFCIHKAEYEVCAQVLSEHPQTVLCRAESQCDLLISLRSLANRPEYIIVVVETDPEYWTSVERFKIVQIKESGIGRTSFGIIPKQVGFLPYPSIYIHKCNAADHNDKESLNETELFGERLTSFHRNQGKQIHVLGQLIPSEDAVSSHSTGSVQKISLKTSAKQKIQKLFE
;
A
#
# COMPACT_ATOMS: atom_id res chain seq x y z
N MET A 1 24.54 -10.18 -9.19
CA MET A 1 25.50 -10.52 -8.13
C MET A 1 26.86 -10.05 -8.57
N GLU A 2 27.60 -9.42 -7.67
CA GLU A 2 28.95 -8.94 -7.88
C GLU A 2 29.84 -9.35 -6.70
N PHE A 3 31.14 -9.35 -6.95
CA PHE A 3 32.20 -9.72 -6.02
C PHE A 3 33.14 -8.53 -5.85
N LEU A 4 33.65 -8.34 -4.63
CA LEU A 4 34.70 -7.36 -4.37
C LEU A 4 36.05 -7.97 -4.73
N ASN A 5 36.75 -7.37 -5.69
CA ASN A 5 38.10 -7.80 -6.08
C ASN A 5 39.19 -7.20 -5.17
N GLU A 6 40.45 -7.62 -5.36
CA GLU A 6 41.60 -7.14 -4.58
C GLU A 6 41.88 -5.63 -4.76
N GLU A 7 41.37 -5.02 -5.83
CA GLU A 7 41.46 -3.57 -6.09
C GLU A 7 40.33 -2.76 -5.43
N ASN A 8 39.51 -3.38 -4.57
CA ASN A 8 38.33 -2.78 -3.94
C ASN A 8 37.24 -2.34 -4.94
N LYS A 9 37.11 -3.03 -6.08
CA LYS A 9 36.06 -2.80 -7.07
C LYS A 9 35.06 -3.95 -7.10
N TRP A 10 33.80 -3.62 -7.33
CA TRP A 10 32.72 -4.58 -7.48
C TRP A 10 32.60 -5.00 -8.95
N GLU A 11 32.77 -6.29 -9.21
CA GLU A 11 32.77 -6.86 -10.56
C GLU A 11 31.97 -8.16 -10.62
N LYS A 12 31.66 -8.65 -11.83
CA LYS A 12 30.89 -9.90 -12.00
C LYS A 12 31.70 -11.16 -11.67
N GLU A 13 33.02 -11.02 -11.66
CA GLU A 13 34.00 -12.06 -11.40
C GLU A 13 35.07 -11.45 -10.49
N ALA A 14 35.70 -12.26 -9.65
CA ALA A 14 36.82 -11.85 -8.83
C ALA A 14 37.94 -12.89 -8.95
N GLU A 15 39.14 -12.41 -9.22
CA GLU A 15 40.36 -13.20 -9.19
C GLU A 15 41.11 -12.88 -7.91
N ILE A 16 41.59 -13.91 -7.23
CA ILE A 16 42.29 -13.79 -5.95
C ILE A 16 43.64 -14.48 -6.09
N PHE A 17 44.71 -13.73 -5.89
CA PHE A 17 46.06 -14.22 -6.06
C PHE A 17 46.59 -14.78 -4.75
N ILE A 18 46.68 -16.11 -4.69
CA ILE A 18 47.27 -16.80 -3.54
C ILE A 18 48.79 -16.90 -3.75
N LYS A 19 49.55 -16.27 -2.86
CA LYS A 19 51.02 -16.37 -2.85
C LYS A 19 51.47 -17.83 -2.63
N PRO A 20 52.67 -18.21 -3.10
CA PRO A 20 53.21 -19.56 -2.85
C PRO A 20 53.18 -19.89 -1.36
N LEU A 21 52.50 -20.99 -1.02
CA LEU A 21 52.35 -21.51 0.35
C LEU A 21 53.45 -22.53 0.65
N ALA A 22 53.92 -22.56 1.88
CA ALA A 22 54.81 -23.62 2.36
C ALA A 22 54.07 -24.96 2.47
N SER A 23 54.82 -26.06 2.60
CA SER A 23 54.22 -27.38 2.86
C SER A 23 53.45 -27.34 4.17
N GLU A 24 52.21 -27.83 4.16
CA GLU A 24 51.26 -27.84 5.30
C GLU A 24 50.69 -26.48 5.72
N GLU A 25 50.97 -25.41 4.98
CA GLU A 25 50.36 -24.11 5.23
C GLU A 25 48.93 -24.07 4.66
N SER A 26 47.99 -23.55 5.45
CA SER A 26 46.60 -23.34 5.02
C SER A 26 46.35 -21.86 4.76
N TYR A 27 45.53 -21.56 3.77
CA TYR A 27 45.20 -20.19 3.38
C TYR A 27 43.69 -20.02 3.32
N THR A 28 43.20 -19.01 4.04
CA THR A 28 41.78 -18.66 4.09
C THR A 28 41.57 -17.35 3.35
N VAL A 29 40.52 -17.29 2.53
CA VAL A 29 40.16 -16.12 1.74
C VAL A 29 38.73 -15.71 2.09
N ASP A 30 38.57 -14.44 2.47
CA ASP A 30 37.25 -13.83 2.64
C ASP A 30 36.76 -13.32 1.28
N VAL A 31 35.59 -13.78 0.85
CA VAL A 31 34.95 -13.35 -0.40
C VAL A 31 33.72 -12.50 -0.06
N PHE A 32 33.74 -11.24 -0.47
CA PHE A 32 32.59 -10.34 -0.31
C PHE A 32 31.74 -10.37 -1.57
N LEU A 33 30.44 -10.53 -1.36
CA LEU A 33 29.45 -10.72 -2.40
C LEU A 33 28.24 -9.82 -2.13
N CYS A 34 27.69 -9.26 -3.20
CA CYS A 34 26.52 -8.41 -3.11
C CYS A 34 25.53 -8.72 -4.23
N LEU A 35 24.24 -8.67 -3.89
CA LEU A 35 23.14 -8.79 -4.84
C LEU A 35 22.22 -7.58 -4.66
N ALA A 36 22.25 -6.67 -5.64
CA ALA A 36 21.32 -5.55 -5.70
C ALA A 36 19.88 -6.05 -5.86
N ILE A 37 18.92 -5.28 -5.34
CA ILE A 37 17.49 -5.52 -5.56
C ILE A 37 17.21 -5.21 -7.03
N ASP A 38 16.56 -6.16 -7.71
CA ASP A 38 16.40 -6.17 -9.17
C ASP A 38 14.95 -6.41 -9.62
N ARG A 39 14.03 -6.62 -8.67
CA ARG A 39 12.59 -6.81 -8.96
C ARG A 39 11.70 -6.33 -7.84
N MET A 40 10.46 -6.04 -8.20
CA MET A 40 9.36 -5.74 -7.28
C MET A 40 8.86 -6.97 -6.52
N ASN A 41 8.07 -6.72 -5.48
CA ASN A 41 7.24 -7.72 -4.79
C ASN A 41 7.99 -8.92 -4.20
N TYR A 42 9.20 -8.70 -3.68
CA TYR A 42 9.83 -9.67 -2.79
C TYR A 42 8.86 -9.98 -1.63
N SER A 43 8.43 -11.23 -1.45
CA SER A 43 7.39 -11.54 -0.45
C SER A 43 7.86 -11.15 0.95
N ALA A 44 7.05 -10.37 1.68
CA ALA A 44 7.29 -10.02 3.08
C ALA A 44 7.41 -11.26 3.99
N ASN A 45 6.88 -12.41 3.57
CA ASN A 45 6.91 -13.67 4.32
C ASN A 45 8.26 -14.41 4.27
N GLN A 46 9.38 -13.76 3.92
CA GLN A 46 10.74 -14.34 3.90
C GLN A 46 10.93 -15.63 3.04
N ALA A 47 9.90 -16.10 2.34
CA ALA A 47 9.89 -17.38 1.65
C ALA A 47 10.60 -17.34 0.29
N LEU A 48 10.63 -16.17 -0.37
CA LEU A 48 11.35 -15.99 -1.64
C LEU A 48 12.83 -15.72 -1.37
N LYS A 49 13.59 -16.81 -1.16
CA LYS A 49 15.05 -16.77 -1.23
C LYS A 49 15.48 -16.72 -2.69
N VAL A 50 16.32 -15.76 -3.05
CA VAL A 50 16.94 -15.73 -4.38
C VAL A 50 18.12 -16.68 -4.35
N GLN A 51 18.05 -17.76 -5.11
CA GLN A 51 19.14 -18.71 -5.20
C GLN A 51 20.06 -18.34 -6.35
N HIS A 52 21.35 -18.19 -6.06
CA HIS A 52 22.41 -18.04 -7.06
C HIS A 52 23.41 -19.18 -6.94
N LYS A 53 24.01 -19.56 -8.06
CA LYS A 53 25.14 -20.47 -8.09
C LYS A 53 26.42 -19.67 -8.29
N VAL A 54 27.41 -19.92 -7.44
CA VAL A 54 28.76 -19.39 -7.57
C VAL A 54 29.68 -20.51 -8.02
N GLU A 55 30.42 -20.28 -9.09
CA GLU A 55 31.48 -21.18 -9.55
C GLU A 55 32.82 -20.68 -8.98
N VAL A 56 33.58 -21.58 -8.37
CA VAL A 56 34.95 -21.33 -7.93
C VAL A 56 35.88 -22.19 -8.75
N LYS A 57 36.84 -21.57 -9.43
CA LYS A 57 37.88 -22.26 -10.20
C LYS A 57 39.20 -22.17 -9.48
N TRP A 58 39.84 -23.31 -9.27
CA TRP A 58 41.18 -23.38 -8.70
C TRP A 58 42.00 -24.39 -9.50
N ARG A 59 43.09 -23.91 -10.13
CA ARG A 59 43.85 -24.69 -11.10
C ARG A 59 42.90 -25.26 -12.17
N ASP A 60 42.96 -26.55 -12.45
CA ASP A 60 42.11 -27.23 -13.44
C ASP A 60 40.82 -27.82 -12.85
N GLN A 61 40.43 -27.40 -11.64
CA GLN A 61 39.24 -27.88 -10.96
C GLN A 61 38.20 -26.76 -10.77
N SER A 62 36.93 -27.15 -10.73
CA SER A 62 35.80 -26.23 -10.56
C SER A 62 34.80 -26.82 -9.58
N TRP A 63 34.33 -25.98 -8.65
CA TRP A 63 33.27 -26.33 -7.70
C TRP A 63 32.14 -25.32 -7.83
N THR A 64 30.92 -25.76 -7.54
CA THR A 64 29.74 -24.91 -7.56
C THR A 64 29.06 -24.90 -6.20
N PHE A 65 28.82 -23.70 -5.68
CA PHE A 65 28.14 -23.46 -4.42
C PHE A 65 26.80 -22.79 -4.68
N SER A 66 25.78 -23.14 -3.89
CA SER A 66 24.48 -22.47 -3.94
C SER A 66 24.37 -21.49 -2.78
N LEU A 67 24.13 -20.22 -3.12
CA LEU A 67 23.88 -19.15 -2.16
C LEU A 67 22.41 -18.76 -2.19
N ASN A 68 21.85 -18.49 -1.00
CA ASN A 68 20.48 -18.03 -0.84
C ASN A 68 20.49 -16.62 -0.27
N PHE A 69 19.87 -15.68 -0.98
CA PHE A 69 19.75 -14.29 -0.54
C PHE A 69 18.35 -14.00 -0.03
N SER A 70 18.28 -13.32 1.10
CA SER A 70 17.05 -12.73 1.63
C SER A 70 17.02 -11.24 1.28
N PRO A 71 15.90 -10.72 0.76
CA PRO A 71 15.79 -9.30 0.41
C PRO A 71 15.76 -8.43 1.68
N ILE A 72 16.46 -7.29 1.63
CA ILE A 72 16.45 -6.30 2.73
C ILE A 72 15.22 -5.39 2.70
N MET A 73 14.65 -5.18 1.52
CA MET A 73 13.40 -4.44 1.35
C MET A 73 12.54 -5.05 0.24
N SER A 74 11.25 -4.78 0.32
CA SER A 74 10.22 -5.13 -0.65
C SER A 74 9.57 -3.87 -1.19
N LEU A 75 9.43 -3.79 -2.51
CA LEU A 75 8.82 -2.66 -3.20
C LEU A 75 7.48 -3.11 -3.79
N LYS A 76 6.43 -2.33 -3.53
CA LYS A 76 5.10 -2.49 -4.10
C LYS A 76 4.69 -1.19 -4.77
N THR A 77 3.98 -1.30 -5.89
CA THR A 77 3.51 -0.14 -6.63
C THR A 77 2.00 -0.04 -6.57
N MET A 78 1.50 1.19 -6.53
CA MET A 78 0.08 1.50 -6.62
C MET A 78 -0.11 2.73 -7.49
N THR A 79 -1.22 2.79 -8.21
CA THR A 79 -1.65 4.00 -8.92
C THR A 79 -2.97 4.45 -8.32
N SER A 80 -3.06 5.71 -7.93
CA SER A 80 -4.26 6.32 -7.38
C SER A 80 -4.62 7.56 -8.20
N VAL A 81 -5.89 7.96 -8.14
CA VAL A 81 -6.39 9.14 -8.86
C VAL A 81 -6.91 10.10 -7.82
N LEU A 82 -6.43 11.34 -7.85
CA LEU A 82 -6.85 12.43 -6.98
C LEU A 82 -7.33 13.59 -7.84
N GLU A 83 -8.65 13.76 -7.95
CA GLU A 83 -9.28 14.78 -8.80
C GLU A 83 -8.86 14.68 -10.28
N ASP A 84 -8.02 15.59 -10.76
CA ASP A 84 -7.46 15.63 -12.12
C ASP A 84 -6.02 15.09 -12.19
N ARG A 85 -5.46 14.66 -11.05
CA ARG A 85 -4.09 14.18 -10.91
C ARG A 85 -4.08 12.67 -10.82
N VAL A 86 -3.10 12.07 -11.48
CA VAL A 86 -2.76 10.66 -11.29
C VAL A 86 -1.51 10.59 -10.44
N LEU A 87 -1.61 9.86 -9.34
CA LEU A 87 -0.52 9.62 -8.42
C LEU A 87 0.00 8.21 -8.64
N PHE A 88 1.32 8.09 -8.67
CA PHE A 88 2.01 6.82 -8.63
C PHE A 88 2.73 6.71 -7.29
N GLU A 89 2.54 5.60 -6.61
CA GLU A 89 3.02 5.36 -5.26
C GLU A 89 3.91 4.12 -5.26
N VAL A 90 5.08 4.22 -4.63
CA VAL A 90 5.92 3.08 -4.29
C VAL A 90 5.93 2.94 -2.78
N ASP A 91 5.37 1.85 -2.28
CA ASP A 91 5.50 1.41 -0.90
C ASP A 91 6.76 0.57 -0.77
N ILE A 92 7.72 1.08 0.00
CA ILE A 92 8.97 0.39 0.33
C ILE A 92 8.86 -0.11 1.76
N GLN A 93 8.84 -1.42 1.93
CA GLN A 93 8.82 -2.08 3.23
C GLN A 93 10.18 -2.69 3.51
N ARG A 94 10.79 -2.36 4.65
CA ARG A 94 12.00 -3.03 5.11
C ARG A 94 11.68 -4.37 5.76
N CYS A 95 12.44 -5.43 5.44
CA CYS A 95 12.09 -6.81 5.80
C CYS A 95 13.25 -7.69 6.29
N ASP A 96 14.45 -7.15 6.52
CA ASP A 96 15.62 -7.88 7.04
C ASP A 96 15.62 -8.04 8.57
N GLY A 97 14.97 -7.14 9.30
CA GLY A 97 14.90 -7.14 10.77
C GLY A 97 16.22 -6.79 11.48
N GLN A 98 17.25 -6.28 10.78
CA GLN A 98 18.49 -5.82 11.41
C GLN A 98 18.31 -4.43 12.00
N SER A 99 18.81 -4.18 13.20
CA SER A 99 18.69 -2.86 13.85
C SER A 99 19.87 -1.92 13.58
N ASN A 100 21.02 -2.46 13.15
CA ASN A 100 22.30 -1.76 13.02
C ASN A 100 22.60 -1.22 11.62
N MET A 101 21.58 -1.12 10.76
CA MET A 101 21.69 -0.53 9.44
C MET A 101 20.41 0.23 9.11
N PHE A 102 20.49 1.14 8.15
CA PHE A 102 19.33 1.79 7.53
C PHE A 102 19.53 1.87 6.03
N ILE A 103 18.42 1.99 5.30
CA ILE A 103 18.44 2.18 3.85
C ILE A 103 18.17 3.66 3.61
N GLN A 104 19.12 4.36 3.00
CA GLN A 104 19.00 5.77 2.65
C GLN A 104 18.63 5.88 1.17
N PRO A 105 17.39 6.26 0.82
CA PRO A 105 17.08 6.60 -0.56
C PRO A 105 17.74 7.95 -0.89
N ILE A 106 18.45 8.01 -2.00
CA ILE A 106 19.21 9.19 -2.44
C ILE A 106 18.42 9.95 -3.50
N ASN A 107 17.86 9.23 -4.48
CA ASN A 107 17.09 9.82 -5.56
C ASN A 107 16.04 8.83 -6.09
N ALA A 108 14.90 9.34 -6.53
CA ALA A 108 13.78 8.53 -6.97
C ALA A 108 13.04 9.22 -8.13
N GLU A 109 13.06 8.60 -9.31
CA GLU A 109 12.61 9.19 -10.57
C GLU A 109 11.65 8.26 -11.32
N ILE A 110 10.65 8.85 -11.97
CA ILE A 110 9.80 8.15 -12.93
C ILE A 110 9.82 8.91 -14.25
N LEU A 111 10.24 8.19 -15.30
CA LEU A 111 10.40 8.71 -16.64
C LEU A 111 9.44 8.01 -17.60
N GLN A 112 8.73 8.76 -18.44
CA GLN A 112 7.89 8.17 -19.48
C GLN A 112 8.76 7.68 -20.66
N HIS A 113 8.65 6.39 -21.02
CA HIS A 113 9.54 5.72 -21.99
C HIS A 113 9.47 6.33 -23.41
N ASN A 114 8.30 6.84 -23.81
CA ASN A 114 8.03 7.37 -25.15
C ASN A 114 7.30 8.72 -25.10
N SER A 115 7.85 9.70 -24.39
CA SER A 115 7.29 11.06 -24.49
C SER A 115 7.53 11.60 -25.90
N VAL A 116 6.46 11.82 -26.66
CA VAL A 116 6.50 12.54 -27.96
C VAL A 116 6.99 13.98 -27.74
N VAL A 117 6.87 14.48 -26.51
CA VAL A 117 7.36 15.78 -26.06
C VAL A 117 8.81 15.64 -25.60
N LYS A 118 9.69 16.52 -26.11
CA LYS A 118 11.07 16.67 -25.63
C LYS A 118 11.23 18.02 -24.93
N PRO A 119 11.75 18.07 -23.68
CA PRO A 119 12.21 16.94 -22.87
C PRO A 119 11.05 16.04 -22.39
N PRO A 120 11.33 14.77 -22.02
CA PRO A 120 10.32 13.88 -21.46
C PRO A 120 9.65 14.56 -20.27
N MET A 121 8.31 14.52 -20.20
CA MET A 121 7.63 15.05 -19.02
C MET A 121 7.96 14.14 -17.83
N GLU A 122 8.72 14.66 -16.88
CA GLU A 122 9.08 13.97 -15.65
C GLU A 122 7.91 13.99 -14.67
N ALA A 123 7.73 12.88 -13.96
CA ALA A 123 6.77 12.84 -12.87
C ALA A 123 7.26 13.72 -11.71
N LYS A 124 6.37 14.56 -11.17
CA LYS A 124 6.73 15.44 -10.06
C LYS A 124 6.72 14.64 -8.76
N LEU A 125 7.88 14.46 -8.15
CA LEU A 125 7.99 13.90 -6.80
C LEU A 125 7.30 14.82 -5.78
N LEU A 126 6.34 14.28 -5.03
CA LEU A 126 5.52 15.05 -4.07
C LEU A 126 6.13 15.10 -2.67
N ASN A 127 6.92 14.10 -2.30
CA ASN A 127 7.68 14.05 -1.06
C ASN A 127 9.19 13.99 -1.36
N PRO A 128 9.80 15.13 -1.73
CA PRO A 128 11.21 15.17 -2.17
C PRO A 128 12.23 14.89 -1.06
N LEU A 129 11.82 14.99 0.20
CA LEU A 129 12.65 14.63 1.34
C LEU A 129 12.56 13.11 1.54
N LEU A 130 13.55 12.39 1.04
CA LEU A 130 13.64 10.94 1.15
C LEU A 130 14.28 10.56 2.49
N GLU A 131 13.44 10.26 3.48
CA GLU A 131 13.89 9.89 4.82
C GLU A 131 14.54 8.49 4.86
N PRO A 132 15.46 8.25 5.81
CA PRO A 132 16.02 6.92 6.05
C PRO A 132 14.93 5.89 6.36
N ILE A 133 15.04 4.70 5.77
CA ILE A 133 14.13 3.57 6.03
C ILE A 133 14.70 2.75 7.20
N LEU A 134 14.16 2.98 8.38
CA LEU A 134 14.54 2.32 9.63
C LEU A 134 13.98 0.88 9.71
N GLU A 135 14.45 0.14 10.71
CA GLU A 135 14.01 -1.24 10.94
C GLU A 135 12.49 -1.36 11.08
N ASN A 136 11.92 -2.41 10.48
CA ASN A 136 10.48 -2.69 10.51
C ASN A 136 9.57 -1.52 10.08
N SER A 137 10.12 -0.54 9.35
CA SER A 137 9.37 0.59 8.84
C SER A 137 8.92 0.38 7.40
N SER A 138 7.91 1.16 7.02
CA SER A 138 7.48 1.30 5.63
C SER A 138 7.49 2.76 5.27
N VAL A 139 8.09 3.09 4.12
CA VAL A 139 8.12 4.44 3.57
C VAL A 139 7.42 4.43 2.23
N ARG A 140 6.69 5.52 1.94
CA ARG A 140 5.99 5.70 0.67
C ARG A 140 6.62 6.83 -0.12
N ILE A 141 6.96 6.58 -1.37
CA ILE A 141 7.41 7.59 -2.32
C ILE A 141 6.28 7.85 -3.31
N ILE A 142 5.92 9.13 -3.51
CA ILE A 142 4.72 9.51 -4.26
C ILE A 142 5.10 10.48 -5.37
N TRP A 143 4.74 10.14 -6.60
CA TRP A 143 4.89 11.00 -7.76
C TRP A 143 3.53 11.41 -8.30
N GLN A 144 3.41 12.65 -8.75
CA GLN A 144 2.32 13.09 -9.60
C GLN A 144 2.73 12.89 -11.06
N ILE A 145 2.03 11.99 -11.75
CA ILE A 145 2.25 11.69 -13.16
C ILE A 145 1.63 12.80 -14.02
N PRO A 146 2.36 13.36 -15.00
CA PRO A 146 1.83 14.34 -15.93
C PRO A 146 0.81 13.67 -16.86
N VAL A 147 -0.45 14.07 -16.75
CA VAL A 147 -1.51 13.60 -17.64
C VAL A 147 -1.40 14.36 -18.97
N THR A 148 -0.82 13.73 -19.98
CA THR A 148 -0.88 14.28 -21.35
C THR A 148 -2.29 14.10 -21.90
N LYS A 149 -2.73 14.99 -22.81
CA LYS A 149 -4.04 14.88 -23.49
C LYS A 149 -4.16 13.65 -24.41
N ILE A 150 -3.18 12.75 -24.39
CA ILE A 150 -3.12 11.55 -25.22
C ILE A 150 -4.17 10.56 -24.71
N ASP A 151 -4.74 9.82 -25.65
CA ASP A 151 -5.90 8.95 -25.48
C ASP A 151 -5.85 8.10 -24.21
N LYS A 152 -6.86 8.26 -23.35
CA LYS A 152 -6.89 7.85 -21.92
C LYS A 152 -6.98 6.34 -21.69
N THR A 153 -6.98 5.57 -22.78
CA THR A 153 -7.20 4.13 -22.81
C THR A 153 -5.93 3.35 -23.17
N VAL A 154 -4.88 4.03 -23.67
CA VAL A 154 -3.63 3.37 -24.03
C VAL A 154 -2.72 3.27 -22.79
N PRO A 155 -2.27 2.07 -22.41
CA PRO A 155 -1.31 1.91 -21.33
C PRO A 155 -0.01 2.65 -21.64
N ILE A 156 0.48 3.44 -20.69
CA ILE A 156 1.70 4.22 -20.86
C ILE A 156 2.85 3.53 -20.13
N LYS A 157 3.95 3.32 -20.85
CA LYS A 157 5.20 2.78 -20.31
C LYS A 157 5.98 3.87 -19.55
N HIS A 158 6.38 3.53 -18.35
CA HIS A 158 7.19 4.35 -17.45
C HIS A 158 8.41 3.55 -16.98
N HIS A 159 9.50 4.22 -16.70
CA HIS A 159 10.72 3.67 -16.13
C HIS A 159 10.90 4.25 -14.74
N LEU A 160 10.82 3.39 -13.72
CA LEU A 160 11.13 3.75 -12.34
C LEU A 160 12.63 3.55 -12.11
N LYS A 161 13.26 4.52 -11.48
CA LYS A 161 14.66 4.46 -11.04
C LYS A 161 14.75 4.93 -9.60
N LEU A 162 15.27 4.08 -8.72
CA LEU A 162 15.53 4.37 -7.31
C LEU A 162 17.01 4.19 -7.02
N LEU A 163 17.70 5.27 -6.69
CA LEU A 163 19.07 5.29 -6.18
C LEU A 163 19.02 5.25 -4.66
N TYR A 164 19.72 4.31 -4.03
CA TYR A 164 19.75 4.16 -2.58
C TYR A 164 21.11 3.66 -2.09
N GLN A 165 21.40 3.87 -0.81
CA GLN A 165 22.56 3.35 -0.13
C GLN A 165 22.12 2.55 1.10
N VAL A 166 22.94 1.58 1.50
CA VAL A 166 22.78 0.86 2.76
C VAL A 166 23.87 1.33 3.69
N GLU A 167 23.47 2.04 4.75
CA GLU A 167 24.40 2.56 5.74
C GLU A 167 24.32 1.72 7.01
N TRP A 168 25.46 1.55 7.65
CA TRP A 168 25.61 0.76 8.88
C TRP A 168 26.04 1.67 10.00
N ASP A 169 25.44 1.47 11.17
CA ASP A 169 25.80 2.17 12.39
C ASP A 169 27.22 1.79 12.84
N GLU A 170 27.68 2.35 13.96
CA GLU A 170 29.01 2.07 14.53
C GLU A 170 29.27 0.57 14.80
N ASN A 171 28.20 -0.23 14.93
CA ASN A 171 28.23 -1.68 15.10
C ASN A 171 28.23 -2.44 13.76
N LYS A 172 29.17 -2.10 12.87
CA LYS A 172 29.31 -2.79 11.58
C LYS A 172 29.66 -4.28 11.75
N PRO A 173 29.21 -5.14 10.83
CA PRO A 173 29.64 -6.53 10.79
C PRO A 173 31.17 -6.64 10.72
N LYS A 174 31.72 -7.62 11.44
CA LYS A 174 33.13 -7.96 11.39
C LYS A 174 33.26 -9.42 10.93
N ASN A 175 34.28 -9.71 10.13
CA ASN A 175 34.69 -11.08 9.82
C ASN A 175 35.53 -11.65 10.98
N GLU A 176 35.90 -12.93 10.88
CA GLU A 176 36.76 -13.61 11.86
C GLU A 176 38.11 -12.90 12.06
N ASN A 177 38.59 -12.22 11.02
CA ASN A 177 39.83 -11.43 11.01
C ASN A 177 39.65 -9.98 11.50
N GLY A 178 38.43 -9.60 11.93
CA GLY A 178 38.12 -8.35 12.63
C GLY A 178 37.85 -7.11 11.77
N ALA A 179 38.18 -7.11 10.48
CA ALA A 179 37.96 -5.96 9.59
C ALA A 179 37.40 -6.37 8.22
N ILE A 180 36.19 -5.89 7.94
CA ILE A 180 35.61 -5.88 6.60
C ILE A 180 36.03 -4.57 5.89
N PRO A 181 36.48 -4.60 4.63
CA PRO A 181 36.85 -3.40 3.89
C PRO A 181 35.71 -2.36 3.87
N GLN A 182 36.03 -1.08 4.09
CA GLN A 182 35.02 -0.02 4.13
C GLN A 182 34.25 0.13 2.80
N CYS A 183 34.89 -0.15 1.68
CA CYS A 183 34.28 -0.21 0.34
C CYS A 183 33.20 -1.31 0.19
N ALA A 184 33.15 -2.28 1.10
CA ALA A 184 32.09 -3.27 1.14
C ALA A 184 30.76 -2.66 1.63
N PHE A 185 30.82 -1.55 2.37
CA PHE A 185 29.67 -0.84 2.93
C PHE A 185 29.36 0.47 2.19
N ASP A 186 30.38 1.17 1.70
CA ASP A 186 30.21 2.46 1.01
C ASP A 186 29.85 2.25 -0.46
N ARG A 187 28.56 1.97 -0.70
CA ARG A 187 28.07 1.64 -2.03
C ARG A 187 26.68 2.19 -2.29
N GLU A 188 26.53 2.78 -3.47
CA GLU A 188 25.24 3.12 -4.06
C GLU A 188 24.67 1.95 -4.88
N TYR A 189 23.36 1.81 -4.81
CA TYR A 189 22.57 0.82 -5.52
C TYR A 189 21.51 1.50 -6.37
N VAL A 190 21.26 0.96 -7.56
CA VAL A 190 20.24 1.46 -8.47
C VAL A 190 19.24 0.35 -8.75
N PHE A 191 18.02 0.52 -8.26
CA PHE A 191 16.89 -0.29 -8.66
C PHE A 191 16.21 0.34 -9.88
N LYS A 192 15.89 -0.47 -10.89
CA LYS A 192 15.22 -0.05 -12.12
C LYS A 192 14.12 -1.02 -12.49
N GLU A 193 12.96 -0.50 -12.88
CA GLU A 193 11.81 -1.32 -13.31
C GLU A 193 11.03 -0.61 -14.41
N ASP A 194 10.62 -1.37 -15.43
CA ASP A 194 9.70 -0.88 -16.45
C ASP A 194 8.26 -1.18 -16.05
N LEU A 195 7.45 -0.13 -15.97
CA LEU A 195 6.07 -0.19 -15.48
C LEU A 195 5.12 0.22 -16.59
N THR A 196 3.98 -0.45 -16.69
CA THR A 196 2.93 -0.11 -17.65
C THR A 196 1.62 0.02 -16.91
N PHE A 197 1.02 1.21 -16.93
CA PHE A 197 -0.30 1.45 -16.34
C PHE A 197 -1.11 2.44 -17.17
N CYS A 198 -2.44 2.33 -17.08
CA CYS A 198 -3.35 3.24 -17.75
C CYS A 198 -3.59 4.47 -16.88
N ILE A 199 -3.52 5.66 -17.48
CA ILE A 199 -3.82 6.92 -16.79
C ILE A 199 -5.30 7.22 -17.01
N HIS A 200 -6.15 6.74 -16.10
CA HIS A 200 -7.57 7.06 -16.15
C HIS A 200 -7.85 8.35 -15.38
N LYS A 201 -8.56 9.29 -16.01
CA LYS A 201 -9.15 10.43 -15.30
C LYS A 201 -10.35 9.93 -14.50
N ALA A 202 -10.51 10.33 -13.24
CA ALA A 202 -11.74 10.05 -12.50
C ALA A 202 -12.92 10.75 -13.19
N GLU A 203 -14.01 10.03 -13.37
CA GLU A 203 -15.28 10.57 -13.86
C GLU A 203 -16.17 11.03 -12.72
N TYR A 204 -16.00 10.43 -11.54
CA TYR A 204 -16.81 10.69 -10.36
C TYR A 204 -15.97 10.90 -9.10
N GLU A 205 -16.46 11.78 -8.25
CA GLU A 205 -16.04 11.89 -6.86
C GLU A 205 -17.11 11.28 -5.95
N VAL A 206 -16.68 10.40 -5.05
CA VAL A 206 -17.52 9.60 -4.15
C VAL A 206 -17.21 9.96 -2.71
N CYS A 207 -18.26 10.31 -1.97
CA CYS A 207 -18.21 10.51 -0.53
C CYS A 207 -19.23 9.58 0.13
N ALA A 208 -18.76 8.77 1.07
CA ALA A 208 -19.59 7.85 1.84
C ALA A 208 -19.65 8.30 3.30
N GLN A 209 -20.82 8.15 3.92
CA GLN A 209 -21.02 8.43 5.33
C GLN A 209 -21.97 7.39 5.91
N VAL A 210 -21.63 6.83 7.06
CA VAL A 210 -22.56 5.98 7.81
C VAL A 210 -23.38 6.84 8.75
N LEU A 211 -24.70 6.69 8.66
CA LEU A 211 -25.69 7.30 9.53
C LEU A 211 -26.34 6.21 10.37
N SER A 212 -26.43 6.42 11.69
CA SER A 212 -27.13 5.46 12.56
C SER A 212 -28.63 5.62 12.46
N GLU A 213 -29.39 4.58 12.84
CA GLU A 213 -30.85 4.61 12.96
C GLU A 213 -31.38 5.72 13.87
N HIS A 214 -30.55 6.26 14.76
CA HIS A 214 -30.93 7.34 15.65
C HIS A 214 -30.42 8.69 15.10
N PRO A 215 -31.32 9.60 14.69
CA PRO A 215 -30.96 10.89 14.05
C PRO A 215 -30.06 11.80 14.90
N GLN A 216 -29.90 11.52 16.19
CA GLN A 216 -29.12 12.32 17.14
C GLN A 216 -27.77 11.71 17.53
N THR A 217 -27.44 10.52 17.02
CA THR A 217 -26.15 9.87 17.28
C THR A 217 -25.47 9.45 15.98
N VAL A 218 -24.19 9.75 15.83
CA VAL A 218 -23.34 9.28 14.71
C VAL A 218 -22.76 7.89 15.01
N LEU A 219 -23.44 7.11 15.86
CA LEU A 219 -22.87 5.90 16.47
C LEU A 219 -23.44 4.65 15.81
N CYS A 220 -22.60 3.96 15.04
CA CYS A 220 -22.90 2.66 14.45
C CYS A 220 -22.69 1.55 15.50
N ARG A 221 -23.55 0.53 15.53
CA ARG A 221 -23.48 -0.59 16.49
C ARG A 221 -23.52 -1.94 15.80
N ALA A 222 -22.74 -2.89 16.31
CA ALA A 222 -22.71 -4.26 15.84
C ALA A 222 -24.13 -4.86 15.81
N GLU A 223 -24.45 -5.59 14.74
CA GLU A 223 -25.74 -6.23 14.45
C GLU A 223 -26.96 -5.30 14.36
N SER A 224 -26.77 -3.98 14.40
CA SER A 224 -27.84 -3.00 14.18
C SER A 224 -27.73 -2.43 12.77
N GLN A 225 -28.83 -2.37 12.04
CA GLN A 225 -28.81 -1.80 10.69
C GLN A 225 -28.43 -0.31 10.76
N CYS A 226 -27.73 0.17 9.74
CA CYS A 226 -27.40 1.57 9.56
C CYS A 226 -27.41 1.93 8.07
N ASP A 227 -27.49 3.22 7.78
CA ASP A 227 -27.54 3.71 6.41
C ASP A 227 -26.15 4.18 5.95
N LEU A 228 -25.66 3.56 4.89
CA LEU A 228 -24.52 4.05 4.14
C LEU A 228 -25.00 5.07 3.11
N LEU A 229 -24.92 6.36 3.45
CA LEU A 229 -25.21 7.45 2.53
C LEU A 229 -24.04 7.64 1.57
N ILE A 230 -24.31 7.55 0.28
CA ILE A 230 -23.34 7.77 -0.80
C ILE A 230 -23.74 9.05 -1.55
N SER A 231 -22.84 10.03 -1.54
CA SER A 231 -22.94 11.26 -2.33
C SER A 231 -21.94 11.21 -3.47
N LEU A 232 -22.42 11.54 -4.66
CA LEU A 232 -21.68 11.47 -5.91
C LEU A 232 -21.63 12.85 -6.53
N ARG A 233 -20.45 13.20 -7.08
CA ARG A 233 -20.27 14.38 -7.90
C ARG A 233 -19.64 13.97 -9.23
N SER A 234 -20.37 14.18 -10.32
CA SER A 234 -19.86 14.04 -11.69
C SER A 234 -18.82 15.12 -11.93
N LEU A 235 -17.64 14.71 -12.40
CA LEU A 235 -16.54 15.62 -12.77
C LEU A 235 -16.70 16.12 -14.22
N ALA A 236 -17.62 15.53 -14.98
CA ALA A 236 -18.02 15.96 -16.31
C ALA A 236 -19.23 16.92 -16.30
N ASN A 237 -19.91 17.07 -15.14
CA ASN A 237 -21.14 17.86 -14.97
C ASN A 237 -22.22 17.54 -16.00
N ARG A 238 -22.38 16.24 -16.34
CA ARG A 238 -23.43 15.78 -17.25
C ARG A 238 -24.53 15.06 -16.47
N PRO A 239 -25.81 15.33 -16.74
CA PRO A 239 -26.91 14.52 -16.20
C PRO A 239 -26.90 13.16 -16.90
N GLU A 240 -26.92 12.09 -16.11
CA GLU A 240 -26.96 10.72 -16.60
C GLU A 240 -27.52 9.78 -15.51
N TYR A 241 -27.92 8.57 -15.90
CA TYR A 241 -28.20 7.50 -14.96
C TYR A 241 -26.94 6.65 -14.81
N ILE A 242 -26.56 6.37 -13.57
CA ILE A 242 -25.46 5.48 -13.23
C ILE A 242 -25.96 4.39 -12.28
N ILE A 243 -25.17 3.33 -12.14
CA ILE A 243 -25.40 2.26 -11.18
C ILE A 243 -24.33 2.36 -10.12
N VAL A 244 -24.76 2.48 -8.86
CA VAL A 244 -23.88 2.44 -7.70
C VAL A 244 -23.96 1.04 -7.12
N VAL A 245 -22.81 0.39 -6.97
CA VAL A 245 -22.67 -0.95 -6.39
C VAL A 245 -21.95 -0.83 -5.06
N VAL A 246 -22.46 -1.51 -4.04
CA VAL A 246 -21.80 -1.66 -2.75
C VAL A 246 -21.43 -3.12 -2.58
N GLU A 247 -20.13 -3.37 -2.46
CA GLU A 247 -19.60 -4.70 -2.15
C GLU A 247 -19.06 -4.71 -0.72
N THR A 248 -19.66 -5.56 0.09
CA THR A 248 -19.32 -5.75 1.51
C THR A 248 -18.46 -6.98 1.69
N ASP A 249 -17.41 -6.87 2.50
CA ASP A 249 -16.74 -8.04 3.05
C ASP A 249 -17.67 -8.72 4.08
N PRO A 250 -18.08 -9.98 3.87
CA PRO A 250 -18.99 -10.68 4.78
C PRO A 250 -18.39 -10.94 6.17
N GLU A 251 -17.09 -10.75 6.39
CA GLU A 251 -16.50 -10.74 7.73
C GLU A 251 -16.90 -9.49 8.52
N TYR A 252 -17.05 -8.35 7.84
CA TYR A 252 -17.25 -7.04 8.48
C TYR A 252 -18.68 -6.52 8.37
N TRP A 253 -19.34 -6.78 7.24
CA TRP A 253 -20.62 -6.14 6.89
C TRP A 253 -21.58 -7.13 6.23
N THR A 254 -22.88 -6.93 6.46
CA THR A 254 -23.96 -7.48 5.63
C THR A 254 -24.61 -6.33 4.88
N SER A 255 -24.81 -6.46 3.57
CA SER A 255 -25.60 -5.50 2.78
C SER A 255 -27.02 -6.01 2.57
N VAL A 256 -28.02 -5.13 2.72
CA VAL A 256 -29.42 -5.45 2.40
C VAL A 256 -29.64 -5.49 0.89
N GLU A 257 -28.91 -4.66 0.15
CA GLU A 257 -29.02 -4.53 -1.30
C GLU A 257 -27.63 -4.30 -1.92
N ARG A 258 -27.40 -4.82 -3.13
CA ARG A 258 -26.07 -4.77 -3.76
C ARG A 258 -25.87 -3.54 -4.64
N PHE A 259 -26.93 -3.05 -5.30
CA PHE A 259 -26.81 -1.91 -6.20
C PHE A 259 -28.08 -1.06 -6.26
N LYS A 260 -27.92 0.18 -6.70
CA LYS A 260 -29.02 1.12 -7.00
C LYS A 260 -28.73 1.90 -8.27
N ILE A 261 -29.77 2.17 -9.06
CA ILE A 261 -29.72 3.13 -10.15
C ILE A 261 -29.88 4.53 -9.54
N VAL A 262 -28.94 5.43 -9.84
CA VAL A 262 -28.91 6.80 -9.33
C VAL A 262 -28.94 7.77 -10.51
N GLN A 263 -29.84 8.73 -10.44
CA GLN A 263 -29.87 9.85 -11.37
C GLN A 263 -28.89 10.93 -10.91
N ILE A 264 -27.94 11.27 -11.77
CA ILE A 264 -27.12 12.47 -11.62
C ILE A 264 -27.93 13.66 -12.11
N LYS A 265 -28.13 14.64 -11.22
CA LYS A 265 -28.86 15.88 -11.55
C LYS A 265 -28.03 16.75 -12.50
N GLU A 266 -28.67 17.75 -13.11
CA GLU A 266 -28.00 18.76 -13.94
C GLU A 266 -26.86 19.49 -13.18
N SER A 267 -26.98 19.62 -11.86
CA SER A 267 -25.91 20.16 -11.00
C SER A 267 -24.67 19.26 -10.90
N GLY A 268 -24.69 18.07 -11.53
CA GLY A 268 -23.65 17.05 -11.42
C GLY A 268 -23.70 16.24 -10.14
N ILE A 269 -24.73 16.38 -9.30
CA ILE A 269 -24.81 15.72 -7.99
C ILE A 269 -25.82 14.57 -8.01
N GLY A 270 -25.40 13.42 -7.50
CA GLY A 270 -26.25 12.26 -7.21
C GLY A 270 -26.16 11.87 -5.74
N ARG A 271 -27.22 11.26 -5.19
CA ARG A 271 -27.22 10.71 -3.83
C ARG A 271 -28.03 9.43 -3.77
N THR A 272 -27.60 8.51 -2.93
CA THR A 272 -28.33 7.27 -2.61
C THR A 272 -27.93 6.79 -1.21
N SER A 273 -28.70 5.90 -0.62
CA SER A 273 -28.36 5.23 0.64
C SER A 273 -28.47 3.72 0.49
N PHE A 274 -27.67 2.97 1.25
CA PHE A 274 -27.73 1.51 1.32
C PHE A 274 -27.90 1.08 2.77
N GLY A 275 -28.79 0.12 3.03
CA GLY A 275 -28.86 -0.52 4.34
C GLY A 275 -27.69 -1.48 4.52
N ILE A 276 -26.85 -1.26 5.54
CA ILE A 276 -25.75 -2.15 5.91
C ILE A 276 -25.81 -2.51 7.40
N ILE A 277 -25.27 -3.67 7.76
CA ILE A 277 -25.24 -4.17 9.13
C ILE A 277 -23.79 -4.54 9.47
N PRO A 278 -23.12 -3.87 10.43
CA PRO A 278 -21.79 -4.26 10.90
C PRO A 278 -21.85 -5.55 11.71
N LYS A 279 -20.89 -6.45 11.51
CA LYS A 279 -20.86 -7.76 12.20
C LYS A 279 -19.98 -7.80 13.46
N GLN A 280 -19.15 -6.79 13.66
CA GLN A 280 -18.21 -6.77 14.78
C GLN A 280 -17.96 -5.35 15.30
N VAL A 281 -17.45 -5.29 16.53
CA VAL A 281 -17.08 -4.05 17.23
C VAL A 281 -15.66 -3.65 16.85
N GLY A 282 -15.38 -2.34 16.82
CA GLY A 282 -14.04 -1.80 16.56
C GLY A 282 -14.02 -0.88 15.34
N PHE A 283 -12.86 -0.77 14.70
CA PHE A 283 -12.67 0.09 13.53
C PHE A 283 -12.77 -0.74 12.25
N LEU A 284 -13.90 -0.62 11.57
CA LEU A 284 -14.17 -1.35 10.33
C LEU A 284 -13.83 -0.53 9.09
N PRO A 285 -13.32 -1.15 8.01
CA PRO A 285 -13.17 -0.45 6.75
C PRO A 285 -14.54 -0.07 6.17
N TYR A 286 -14.60 1.03 5.42
CA TYR A 286 -15.77 1.33 4.59
C TYR A 286 -16.02 0.19 3.58
N PRO A 287 -17.27 -0.18 3.30
CA PRO A 287 -17.61 -1.05 2.17
C PRO A 287 -17.05 -0.52 0.85
N SER A 288 -16.71 -1.42 -0.08
CA SER A 288 -16.24 -1.04 -1.40
C SER A 288 -17.39 -0.48 -2.23
N ILE A 289 -17.19 0.65 -2.87
CA ILE A 289 -18.20 1.32 -3.70
C ILE A 289 -17.69 1.37 -5.14
N TYR A 290 -18.50 0.92 -6.09
CA TYR A 290 -18.18 0.97 -7.53
C TYR A 290 -19.28 1.68 -8.31
N ILE A 291 -18.89 2.34 -9.39
CA ILE A 291 -19.80 3.06 -10.27
C ILE A 291 -19.75 2.45 -11.65
N HIS A 292 -20.91 2.16 -12.22
CA HIS A 292 -21.06 1.67 -13.58
C HIS A 292 -21.96 2.60 -14.37
N LYS A 293 -21.73 2.68 -15.68
CA LYS A 293 -22.67 3.29 -16.60
C LYS A 293 -23.98 2.51 -16.57
N CYS A 294 -25.12 3.20 -16.61
CA CYS A 294 -26.42 2.55 -16.75
C CYS A 294 -26.80 2.48 -18.23
N ASN A 295 -26.92 1.28 -18.79
CA ASN A 295 -27.33 1.09 -20.19
C ASN A 295 -28.84 1.29 -20.40
N ALA A 296 -29.64 1.24 -19.32
CA ALA A 296 -31.10 1.39 -19.40
C ALA A 296 -31.58 2.80 -19.74
N ALA A 297 -30.69 3.81 -19.80
CA ALA A 297 -31.07 5.15 -20.26
C ALA A 297 -31.39 5.20 -21.77
N ASP A 298 -30.90 4.23 -22.54
CA ASP A 298 -31.14 4.12 -23.99
C ASP A 298 -32.39 3.28 -24.34
N HIS A 299 -33.02 2.62 -23.36
CA HIS A 299 -34.17 1.74 -23.54
C HIS A 299 -35.35 2.18 -22.65
N ASN A 300 -36.50 2.49 -23.27
CA ASN A 300 -37.69 3.00 -22.57
C ASN A 300 -38.36 1.99 -21.61
N ASP A 301 -37.94 0.72 -21.60
CA ASP A 301 -38.54 -0.33 -20.77
C ASP A 301 -37.63 -0.71 -19.60
N LYS A 302 -37.85 -0.07 -18.45
CA LYS A 302 -37.07 -0.26 -17.21
C LYS A 302 -37.35 -1.58 -16.47
N GLU A 303 -38.35 -2.35 -16.90
CA GLU A 303 -38.89 -3.46 -16.11
C GLU A 303 -38.48 -4.88 -16.59
N SER A 304 -37.68 -5.00 -17.66
CA SER A 304 -37.35 -6.33 -18.24
C SER A 304 -35.86 -6.62 -18.49
N LEU A 305 -34.96 -5.69 -18.16
CA LEU A 305 -33.52 -5.87 -18.39
C LEU A 305 -32.88 -6.74 -17.29
N ASN A 306 -32.16 -7.78 -17.69
CA ASN A 306 -31.33 -8.55 -16.77
C ASN A 306 -30.17 -7.69 -16.23
N GLU A 307 -29.63 -8.01 -15.04
CA GLU A 307 -28.51 -7.27 -14.44
C GLU A 307 -27.32 -7.13 -15.41
N THR A 308 -27.03 -8.15 -16.22
CA THR A 308 -25.93 -8.14 -17.20
C THR A 308 -26.16 -7.15 -18.35
N GLU A 309 -27.42 -6.88 -18.71
CA GLU A 309 -27.78 -5.94 -19.78
C GLU A 309 -27.86 -4.51 -19.26
N LEU A 310 -28.23 -4.35 -17.98
CA LEU A 310 -28.32 -3.08 -17.28
C LEU A 310 -26.95 -2.43 -17.03
N PHE A 311 -25.94 -3.24 -16.67
CA PHE A 311 -24.61 -2.77 -16.30
C PHE A 311 -23.74 -2.47 -17.52
N GLY A 312 -23.37 -1.20 -17.68
CA GLY A 312 -22.36 -0.75 -18.63
C GLY A 312 -20.94 -0.82 -18.07
N GLU A 313 -20.02 -0.15 -18.77
CA GLU A 313 -18.63 -0.05 -18.37
C GLU A 313 -18.47 0.51 -16.94
N ARG A 314 -17.46 0.02 -16.22
CA ARG A 314 -17.11 0.53 -14.90
C ARG A 314 -16.45 1.89 -15.05
N LEU A 315 -17.03 2.89 -14.41
CA LEU A 315 -16.53 4.26 -14.42
C LEU A 315 -15.47 4.44 -13.34
N THR A 316 -14.47 5.26 -13.63
CA THR A 316 -13.41 5.57 -12.67
C THR A 316 -13.89 6.58 -11.65
N SER A 317 -13.60 6.30 -10.37
CA SER A 317 -14.06 7.13 -9.26
C SER A 317 -12.96 7.40 -8.24
N PHE A 318 -12.93 8.62 -7.73
CA PHE A 318 -12.15 9.03 -6.57
C PHE A 318 -12.98 8.90 -5.29
N HIS A 319 -12.44 8.30 -4.23
CA HIS A 319 -13.15 8.05 -2.98
C HIS A 319 -12.59 8.89 -1.83
N ARG A 320 -13.36 9.87 -1.33
CA ARG A 320 -12.97 10.74 -0.19
C ARG A 320 -12.79 10.00 1.13
N ASN A 321 -13.33 8.80 1.23
CA ASN A 321 -13.28 7.96 2.42
C ASN A 321 -12.25 6.85 2.32
N GLN A 322 -11.46 6.81 1.25
CA GLN A 322 -10.41 5.81 1.10
C GLN A 322 -9.42 5.92 2.28
N GLY A 323 -9.13 4.78 2.92
CA GLY A 323 -8.27 4.70 4.10
C GLY A 323 -8.92 5.15 5.41
N LYS A 324 -10.18 5.62 5.42
CA LYS A 324 -10.92 5.90 6.66
C LYS A 324 -11.57 4.63 7.20
N GLN A 325 -11.79 4.60 8.51
CA GLN A 325 -12.50 3.52 9.19
C GLN A 325 -13.75 4.06 9.89
N ILE A 326 -14.71 3.17 10.11
CA ILE A 326 -15.96 3.41 10.83
C ILE A 326 -15.80 2.79 12.22
N HIS A 327 -16.00 3.58 13.26
CA HIS A 327 -16.00 3.07 14.63
C HIS A 327 -17.37 2.49 14.96
N VAL A 328 -17.40 1.18 15.17
CA VAL A 328 -18.60 0.41 15.54
C VAL A 328 -18.54 0.07 17.02
N LEU A 329 -19.61 0.39 17.73
CA LEU A 329 -19.76 0.10 19.15
C LEU A 329 -20.48 -1.24 19.39
N GLY A 330 -20.37 -1.77 20.60
CA GLY A 330 -21.16 -2.93 21.02
C GLY A 330 -22.67 -2.66 21.02
N GLN A 331 -23.46 -3.73 21.03
CA GLN A 331 -24.92 -3.64 21.12
C GLN A 331 -25.35 -2.91 22.40
N LEU A 332 -26.49 -2.21 22.33
CA LEU A 332 -27.21 -1.78 23.51
C LEU A 332 -27.94 -3.00 24.06
N ILE A 333 -27.45 -3.57 25.16
CA ILE A 333 -28.23 -4.55 25.91
C ILE A 333 -29.41 -3.77 26.52
N PRO A 334 -30.67 -4.04 26.12
CA PRO A 334 -31.80 -3.49 26.84
C PRO A 334 -31.76 -4.10 28.24
N SER A 335 -31.70 -3.26 29.26
CA SER A 335 -31.67 -3.72 30.65
C SER A 335 -33.05 -4.26 31.06
N GLU A 336 -33.36 -5.49 30.67
CA GLU A 336 -34.33 -6.31 31.37
C GLU A 336 -33.61 -6.97 32.55
N ASP A 337 -33.54 -6.26 33.68
CA ASP A 337 -33.46 -6.86 35.03
C ASP A 337 -33.29 -5.73 36.06
N ALA A 338 -34.42 -5.15 36.41
CA ALA A 338 -34.58 -4.32 37.60
C ALA A 338 -35.54 -4.98 38.60
N VAL A 339 -35.58 -6.31 38.73
CA VAL A 339 -36.18 -6.97 39.90
C VAL A 339 -35.56 -8.37 40.12
N SER A 340 -34.55 -8.48 40.98
CA SER A 340 -34.57 -9.45 42.10
C SER A 340 -33.28 -9.39 42.91
N SER A 341 -33.48 -9.29 44.21
CA SER A 341 -32.49 -9.13 45.26
C SER A 341 -31.85 -10.47 45.67
N HIS A 342 -30.53 -10.42 45.87
CA HIS A 342 -29.66 -11.21 46.76
C HIS A 342 -28.57 -12.07 46.09
N SER A 343 -27.38 -11.49 45.91
CA SER A 343 -26.15 -11.96 46.58
C SER A 343 -24.94 -11.07 46.24
N THR A 344 -24.42 -10.40 47.27
CA THR A 344 -23.04 -9.94 47.51
C THR A 344 -22.09 -9.72 46.33
N GLY A 345 -21.88 -8.44 45.99
CA GLY A 345 -20.77 -7.97 45.14
C GLY A 345 -21.05 -6.58 44.57
N SER A 346 -20.92 -5.53 45.40
CA SER A 346 -21.23 -4.15 45.00
C SER A 346 -20.21 -3.60 44.00
N VAL A 347 -20.45 -3.77 42.70
CA VAL A 347 -19.85 -2.93 41.67
C VAL A 347 -20.81 -1.76 41.42
N GLN A 348 -20.52 -0.61 42.03
CA GLN A 348 -21.28 0.61 41.81
C GLN A 348 -21.22 0.99 40.32
N LYS A 349 -22.39 1.06 39.66
CA LYS A 349 -22.54 1.60 38.30
C LYS A 349 -22.26 3.11 38.35
N ILE A 350 -21.00 3.50 38.15
CA ILE A 350 -20.60 4.89 38.02
C ILE A 350 -20.98 5.36 36.61
N SER A 351 -21.92 6.32 36.53
CA SER A 351 -22.28 6.96 35.26
C SER A 351 -21.04 7.52 34.55
N LEU A 352 -20.99 7.40 33.23
CA LEU A 352 -19.89 7.90 32.39
C LEU A 352 -19.61 9.40 32.63
N LYS A 353 -20.64 10.18 32.99
CA LYS A 353 -20.47 11.59 33.38
C LYS A 353 -19.67 11.74 34.67
N THR A 354 -19.87 10.87 35.66
CA THR A 354 -19.15 10.90 36.93
C THR A 354 -17.72 10.41 36.78
N SER A 355 -17.50 9.38 35.95
CA SER A 355 -16.14 8.88 35.63
C SER A 355 -15.31 9.91 34.86
N ALA A 356 -15.92 10.62 33.90
CA ALA A 356 -15.26 11.70 33.16
C ALA A 356 -14.91 12.88 34.09
N LYS A 357 -15.81 13.26 35.01
CA LYS A 357 -15.56 14.34 35.98
C LYS A 357 -14.42 13.99 36.93
N GLN A 358 -14.33 12.74 37.40
CA GLN A 358 -13.23 12.27 38.25
C GLN A 358 -11.89 12.18 37.52
N LYS A 359 -11.88 11.80 36.24
CA LYS A 359 -10.64 11.79 35.43
C LYS A 359 -10.13 13.20 35.12
N ILE A 360 -11.01 14.16 34.88
CA ILE A 360 -10.64 15.56 34.66
C ILE A 360 -10.10 16.19 35.95
N GLN A 361 -10.70 15.88 37.10
CA GLN A 361 -10.24 16.41 38.39
C GLN A 361 -8.82 15.95 38.75
N LYS A 362 -8.42 14.73 38.35
CA LYS A 362 -7.06 14.19 38.53
C LYS A 362 -5.99 14.79 37.59
N LEU A 363 -6.38 15.60 36.61
CA LEU A 363 -5.44 16.28 35.70
C LEU A 363 -5.06 17.68 36.20
N PHE A 364 -5.72 18.17 37.26
CA PHE A 364 -5.50 19.50 37.83
C PHE A 364 -5.10 19.45 39.33
N GLU A 365 -4.75 18.27 39.83
CA GLU A 365 -3.96 18.01 41.04
C GLU A 365 -2.60 17.46 40.60
#